data_AF-A0A1G6M7U1-F1
#
_entry.id   AF-A0A1G6M7U1-F1
#
_cell.length_a   1.000
_cell.length_b   1.000
_cell.length_c   1.000
_cell.angle_alpha   90.00
_cell.angle_beta   90.00
_cell.angle_gamma   90.00
#
_symmetry.space_group_name_H-M   'P 1'
#
loop_
_entity.id
_entity.type
_entity.pdbx_description
1 polymer ?
#
loop_
_entity_poly.entity_id
_entity_poly.type
_entity_poly.pdbx_seq_one_letter_code
_entity_poly.pdbx_strand_id
1 'polypeptide(L)' 'MNKKIRYWVQSVGGLLLTGTGLSMSIDAGLNKLSGDPWFWYGTAGLIVFQAGLSLVIDGLRFKGK' A
#
# COMPACT_ATOMS: atom_id res chain seq x y z
N MET A 1 0.96 -23.95 5.35
CA MET A 1 1.48 -22.72 5.99
C MET A 1 0.73 -22.47 7.28
N ASN A 2 1.45 -22.20 8.37
CA ASN A 2 0.88 -21.91 9.68
C ASN A 2 0.01 -20.63 9.61
N LYS A 3 -1.25 -20.67 10.08
CA LYS A 3 -2.20 -19.53 9.97
C LYS A 3 -1.63 -18.23 10.55
N LYS A 4 -0.88 -18.34 11.64
CA LYS A 4 -0.17 -17.21 12.29
C LYS A 4 0.82 -16.53 11.36
N ILE A 5 1.54 -17.30 10.54
CA ILE A 5 2.54 -16.78 9.59
C ILE A 5 1.85 -16.12 8.40
N ARG A 6 0.76 -16.70 7.85
CA ARG A 6 -0.05 -16.05 6.80
C ARG A 6 -0.60 -14.70 7.27
N TYR A 7 -1.14 -14.66 8.49
CA TYR A 7 -1.63 -13.42 9.09
C TYR A 7 -0.54 -12.36 9.19
N TRP A 8 0.60 -12.71 9.78
CA TRP A 8 1.71 -11.79 9.96
C TRP A 8 2.23 -11.26 8.62
N VAL A 9 2.43 -12.13 7.63
CA VAL A 9 2.93 -11.73 6.32
C VAL A 9 1.91 -10.86 5.57
N GLN A 10 0.61 -11.15 5.65
CA GLN A 10 -0.41 -10.33 4.99
C GLN A 10 -0.61 -8.98 5.68
N SER A 11 -0.66 -8.94 7.01
CA SER A 11 -0.81 -7.68 7.75
C SER A 11 0.43 -6.80 7.65
N VAL A 12 1.64 -7.34 7.83
CA VAL A 12 2.89 -6.58 7.71
C VAL A 12 3.16 -6.21 6.26
N GLY A 13 2.97 -7.14 5.32
CA GLY A 13 3.13 -6.89 3.90
C GLY A 13 2.15 -5.83 3.39
N GLY A 14 0.87 -5.91 3.78
CA GLY A 14 -0.12 -4.89 3.45
C GLY A 14 0.19 -3.53 4.08
N LEU A 15 0.68 -3.49 5.32
CA LEU A 15 1.01 -2.22 6.00
C LEU A 15 2.20 -1.54 5.33
N LEU A 16 3.23 -2.31 4.97
CA LEU A 16 4.37 -1.82 4.18
C LEU A 16 3.91 -1.32 2.82
N LEU A 17 3.07 -2.08 2.10
CA LEU A 17 2.52 -1.70 0.80
C LEU A 17 1.72 -0.38 0.86
N THR A 18 0.91 -0.24 1.91
CA THR A 18 0.14 0.98 2.19
C THR A 18 1.07 2.16 2.43
N GLY A 19 2.10 1.99 3.26
CA GLY A 19 3.13 3.01 3.50
C GLY A 19 3.88 3.41 2.23
N THR A 20 4.28 2.44 1.40
CA THR A 20 4.96 2.71 0.13
C THR A 20 4.06 3.43 -0.88
N GLY A 21 2.77 3.07 -0.98
CA GLY A 21 1.82 3.76 -1.86
C GLY A 21 1.58 5.21 -1.43
N LEU A 22 1.55 5.47 -0.13
CA LEU A 22 1.40 6.82 0.43
C LEU A 22 2.67 7.66 0.17
N SER A 23 3.85 7.05 0.31
CA SER A 23 5.13 7.70 0.00
C SER A 23 5.27 8.02 -1.49
N MET A 24 4.91 7.09 -2.40
CA MET A 24 4.85 7.35 -3.85
C MET A 24 3.86 8.46 -4.22
N SER A 25 2.71 8.53 -3.53
CA SER A 25 1.72 9.58 -3.76
C SER A 25 2.24 10.96 -3.34
N ILE A 26 2.97 11.04 -2.23
CA ILE A 26 3.62 12.28 -1.77
C ILE A 26 4.73 12.69 -2.74
N ASP A 27 5.58 11.74 -3.15
CA ASP A 27 6.67 11.98 -4.10
C ASP A 27 6.15 12.48 -5.45
N ALA A 28 5.05 11.88 -5.94
CA ALA A 28 4.33 12.41 -7.09
C ALA A 28 3.83 13.84 -6.85
N GLY A 29 3.27 14.13 -5.66
CA GLY A 29 2.83 15.47 -5.29
C GLY A 29 3.96 16.51 -5.29
N LEU A 30 5.17 16.11 -4.92
CA LEU A 30 6.37 16.94 -5.01
C LEU A 30 6.81 17.13 -6.47
N ASN A 31 6.79 16.08 -7.28
CA ASN A 31 7.07 16.18 -8.73
C ASN A 31 6.08 17.09 -9.46
N LYS A 32 4.81 17.13 -9.02
CA LYS A 32 3.81 18.10 -9.51
C LYS A 32 4.27 19.54 -9.28
N LEU A 33 4.85 19.83 -8.12
CA LEU A 33 5.34 21.16 -7.75
C LEU A 33 6.59 21.55 -8.56
N SER A 34 7.41 20.56 -8.93
CA SER A 34 8.59 20.73 -9.79
C SER A 34 8.27 20.91 -11.28
N GLY A 35 7.01 20.69 -11.70
CA GLY A 35 6.58 20.80 -13.10
C GLY A 35 6.77 19.53 -13.94
N ASP A 36 7.14 18.41 -13.30
CA ASP A 36 7.32 17.10 -13.93
C ASP A 36 5.99 16.33 -14.10
N PRO A 37 5.91 15.36 -15.03
CA PRO A 37 4.70 14.58 -15.29
C PRO A 37 4.33 13.66 -14.12
N TRP A 38 3.61 14.21 -13.15
CA TRP A 38 3.25 13.50 -11.91
C TRP A 38 2.01 12.61 -12.01
N PHE A 39 1.16 12.82 -13.02
CA PHE A 39 -0.20 12.27 -13.03
C PHE A 39 -0.23 10.74 -13.01
N TRP A 40 0.60 10.10 -13.86
CA TRP A 40 0.72 8.65 -13.92
C TRP A 40 1.40 8.07 -12.69
N TYR A 41 2.45 8.73 -12.20
CA TYR A 41 3.19 8.28 -11.01
C TYR A 41 2.34 8.37 -9.74
N GLY A 42 1.58 9.45 -9.58
CA GLY A 42 0.63 9.63 -8.48
C GLY A 42 -0.54 8.65 -8.57
N THR A 43 -1.07 8.41 -9.77
CA THR A 43 -2.15 7.42 -9.98
C THR A 43 -1.67 6.01 -9.65
N ALA A 44 -0.45 5.64 -10.04
CA ALA A 44 0.17 4.38 -9.64
C ALA A 44 0.33 4.30 -8.11
N GLY A 45 0.76 5.38 -7.46
CA GLY A 45 0.84 5.47 -6.00
C GLY A 45 -0.50 5.21 -5.29
N LEU A 46 -1.59 5.78 -5.79
CA LEU A 46 -2.95 5.57 -5.26
C LEU A 46 -3.44 4.13 -5.46
N ILE A 47 -3.11 3.50 -6.60
CA ILE A 47 -3.42 2.10 -6.87
C ILE A 47 -2.67 1.19 -5.88
N VAL A 48 -1.37 1.45 -5.66
CA VAL A 48 -0.54 0.72 -4.69
C VAL A 48 -1.05 0.90 -3.27
N PHE A 49 -1.47 2.12 -2.91
CA PHE A 49 -2.08 2.42 -1.61
C PHE A 49 -3.37 1.63 -1.37
N GLN A 50 -4.29 1.63 -2.35
CA GLN A 50 -5.55 0.88 -2.29
C GLN A 50 -5.33 -0.63 -2.27
N ALA A 51 -4.34 -1.13 -3.03
CA ALA A 51 -3.95 -2.54 -3.01
C ALA A 51 -3.40 -2.95 -1.64
N GLY A 52 -2.54 -2.11 -1.04
CA GLY A 52 -2.01 -2.29 0.31
C GLY A 52 -3.11 -2.36 1.36
N LEU A 53 -4.06 -1.42 1.32
CA LEU A 53 -5.21 -1.39 2.24
C LEU A 53 -6.06 -2.66 2.15
N SER A 54 -6.38 -3.12 0.94
CA SER A 54 -7.14 -4.38 0.76
C SER A 54 -6.40 -5.58 1.35
N LEU A 55 -5.06 -5.62 1.20
CA LEU A 55 -4.22 -6.70 1.72
C LEU A 55 -4.15 -6.70 3.26
N VAL A 56 -4.09 -5.51 3.88
CA VAL A 56 -4.17 -5.37 5.35
C VAL A 56 -5.52 -5.86 5.85
N ILE A 57 -6.62 -5.41 5.25
CA ILE A 57 -7.99 -5.75 5.66
C ILE A 57 -8.24 -7.25 5.51
N ASP A 58 -7.82 -7.85 4.41
CA ASP A 58 -7.94 -9.30 4.21
C ASP A 58 -7.06 -10.07 5.20
N GLY A 59 -5.84 -9.59 5.48
CA GLY A 59 -5.00 -10.09 6.56
C GLY A 59 -5.72 -10.09 7.92
N LEU A 60 -6.36 -8.97 8.30
CA LEU A 60 -7.14 -8.86 9.54
C LEU A 60 -8.27 -9.90 9.63
N ARG A 61 -8.86 -10.29 8.50
CA ARG A 61 -9.90 -11.33 8.45
C ARG A 61 -9.41 -12.70 8.90
N PHE A 62 -8.12 -13.01 8.71
CA PHE A 62 -7.52 -14.29 9.15
C PHE A 62 -7.18 -14.34 10.64
N LYS A 63 -7.18 -13.20 11.36
CA LYS A 63 -6.97 -13.16 12.82
C LYS A 63 -8.15 -13.71 13.62
N GLY A 64 -9.33 -13.85 13.00
CA GLY A 64 -10.60 -14.17 13.68
C GLY A 64 -11.07 -15.64 13.66
N LYS A 65 -10.24 -16.63 13.31
CA LYS A 65 -10.62 -18.07 13.38
C LYS A 65 -9.50 -19.01 13.85
#